data_AF-A0A435GDF1-F1
#
_entry.id   AF-A0A435GDF1-F1
#
_cell.length_a   1.000
_cell.length_b   1.000
_cell.length_c   1.000
_cell.angle_alpha   90.00
_cell.angle_beta   90.00
_cell.angle_gamma   90.00
#
_symmetry.space_group_name_H-M   'P 1'
#
loop_
_entity.id
_entity.type
_entity.pdbx_description
1 polymer ?
#
loop_
_entity_poly.entity_id
_entity_poly.type
_entity_poly.pdbx_seq_one_letter_code
_entity_poly.pdbx_strand_id
1 'polypeptide(L)'
;MEISFCDDQLCAVFNSYRLLRKVYGQELAHSIALRMGVLSAAPSLVAVPRKPPIRLRDEKGTYTVNLAKSRRLRFQSLQNADGTAVDIEQITAIQILGLDQ
;
A
#
# COMPACT_ATOMS: atom_id res chain seq x y z
N MET A 1 11.33 0.18 -0.34
CA MET A 1 10.64 -0.63 0.69
C MET A 1 10.37 -2.01 0.12
N GLU A 2 10.51 -3.07 0.94
CA GLU A 2 10.06 -4.41 0.56
C GLU A 2 8.53 -4.49 0.63
N ILE A 3 7.90 -5.12 -0.36
CA ILE A 3 6.45 -5.23 -0.46
C ILE A 3 6.08 -6.68 -0.70
N SER A 4 5.29 -7.24 0.21
CA SER A 4 4.62 -8.53 0.06
C SER A 4 3.09 -8.37 0.00
N PHE A 5 2.37 -9.48 -0.17
CA PHE A 5 0.92 -9.51 -0.27
C PHE A 5 0.35 -10.50 0.74
N CYS A 6 -0.90 -10.30 1.19
CA CYS A 6 -1.55 -11.22 2.13
C CYS A 6 -1.89 -12.58 1.52
N ASP A 7 -2.04 -12.67 0.19
CA ASP A 7 -2.32 -13.90 -0.53
C ASP A 7 -1.80 -13.86 -1.98
N ASP A 8 -1.71 -15.04 -2.58
CA ASP A 8 -1.16 -15.23 -3.94
C ASP A 8 -2.03 -14.60 -5.02
N GLN A 9 -3.35 -14.52 -4.81
CA GLN A 9 -4.27 -13.92 -5.77
C GLN A 9 -4.03 -12.41 -5.86
N LEU A 10 -3.90 -11.75 -4.71
CA LEU A 10 -3.60 -10.32 -4.62
C LEU A 10 -2.22 -10.02 -5.21
N CYS A 11 -1.22 -10.86 -4.91
CA CYS A 11 0.10 -10.80 -5.50
C CYS A 11 0.04 -10.84 -7.04
N ALA A 12 -0.66 -11.83 -7.60
CA ALA A 12 -0.80 -11.98 -9.05
C ALA A 12 -1.48 -10.76 -9.69
N VAL A 13 -2.55 -10.25 -9.07
CA VAL A 13 -3.28 -9.08 -9.57
C VAL A 13 -2.40 -7.83 -9.55
N PHE A 14 -1.76 -7.52 -8.42
CA PHE A 14 -0.99 -6.29 -8.24
C PHE A 14 0.30 -6.26 -9.04
N ASN A 15 0.88 -7.41 -9.36
CA ASN A 15 2.06 -7.53 -10.22
C ASN A 15 1.74 -7.54 -11.72
N SER A 16 0.48 -7.39 -12.12
CA SER A 16 0.08 -7.33 -13.52
C SER A 16 -0.86 -6.15 -13.79
N TYR A 17 -0.35 -5.11 -14.47
CA TYR A 17 -1.16 -3.95 -14.83
C TYR A 17 -2.39 -4.34 -15.68
N ARG A 18 -2.27 -5.38 -16.53
CA ARG A 18 -3.39 -5.95 -17.28
C ARG A 18 -4.47 -6.51 -16.34
N LEU A 19 -4.09 -7.23 -15.29
CA LEU A 19 -5.02 -7.77 -14.30
C LEU A 19 -5.60 -6.66 -13.42
N LEU A 20 -4.80 -5.69 -12.98
CA LEU A 20 -5.30 -4.50 -12.27
C LEU A 20 -6.39 -3.80 -13.06
N ARG A 21 -6.18 -3.56 -14.36
CA ARG A 21 -7.19 -2.95 -15.24
C ARG A 21 -8.45 -3.80 -15.34
N LYS A 22 -8.30 -5.12 -15.45
CA LYS A 22 -9.43 -6.06 -15.54
C LYS A 22 -10.26 -6.08 -14.26
N VAL A 23 -9.62 -6.04 -13.09
CA VAL A 23 -10.27 -6.18 -11.78
C VAL A 23 -10.82 -4.85 -11.26
N TYR A 24 -10.04 -3.77 -11.39
CA TYR A 24 -10.33 -2.47 -10.76
C TYR A 24 -10.72 -1.36 -11.74
N GLY A 25 -10.57 -1.60 -13.05
CA GLY A 25 -10.78 -0.59 -14.09
C GLY A 25 -9.58 0.32 -14.31
N GLN A 26 -9.59 1.06 -15.43
CA GLN A 26 -8.44 1.84 -15.91
C GLN A 26 -7.91 2.86 -14.90
N GLU A 27 -8.81 3.69 -14.36
CA GLU A 27 -8.46 4.80 -13.48
C GLU A 27 -7.84 4.30 -12.16
N LEU A 28 -8.47 3.29 -11.55
CA LEU A 28 -8.01 2.75 -10.28
C LEU A 28 -6.74 1.93 -10.46
N ALA A 29 -6.61 1.17 -11.55
CA ALA A 29 -5.37 0.48 -11.90
C ALA A 29 -4.18 1.43 -12.05
N HIS A 30 -4.38 2.57 -12.72
CA HIS A 30 -3.34 3.59 -12.85
C HIS A 30 -2.99 4.20 -11.48
N SER A 31 -3.99 4.52 -10.67
CA SER A 31 -3.78 5.04 -9.32
C SER A 31 -3.00 4.05 -8.44
N ILE A 32 -3.38 2.76 -8.43
CA ILE A 32 -2.68 1.69 -7.71
C ILE A 32 -1.23 1.61 -8.15
N ALA A 33 -0.96 1.54 -9.46
CA ALA A 33 0.41 1.43 -9.99
C ALA A 33 1.30 2.59 -9.52
N LEU A 34 0.77 3.82 -9.52
CA LEU A 34 1.49 4.98 -9.01
C LEU A 34 1.78 4.88 -7.50
N ARG A 35 0.81 4.43 -6.69
CA ARG A 35 1.00 4.30 -5.23
C ARG A 35 1.98 3.20 -4.90
N MET A 36 1.92 2.08 -5.62
CA MET A 36 2.91 1.01 -5.50
C MET A 36 4.31 1.50 -5.85
N GLY A 37 4.46 2.34 -6.88
CA GLY A 37 5.75 2.97 -7.22
C GLY A 37 6.29 3.90 -6.13
N VAL A 38 5.42 4.69 -5.49
CA VAL A 38 5.82 5.53 -4.35
C VAL A 38 6.27 4.67 -3.16
N LEU A 39 5.50 3.63 -2.83
CA LEU A 39 5.82 2.74 -1.72
C LEU A 39 7.12 1.97 -1.97
N SER A 40 7.32 1.45 -3.18
CA SER A 40 8.53 0.68 -3.51
C SER A 40 9.79 1.56 -3.49
N ALA A 41 9.69 2.81 -3.94
CA ALA A 41 10.78 3.77 -3.96
C ALA A 41 11.12 4.38 -2.57
N ALA A 42 10.18 4.36 -1.62
CA ALA A 42 10.41 4.90 -0.29
C ALA A 42 11.42 4.02 0.50
N PRO A 43 12.46 4.60 1.14
CA PRO A 43 13.39 3.83 1.96
C PRO A 43 12.72 3.27 3.22
N SER A 44 11.81 4.04 3.83
CA SER A 44 10.95 3.62 4.93
C SER A 44 9.63 4.39 4.91
N LEU A 45 8.68 4.00 5.77
CA LEU A 45 7.32 4.54 5.74
C LEU A 45 7.26 6.03 6.09
N VAL A 46 8.23 6.55 6.85
CA VAL A 46 8.35 7.99 7.15
C VAL A 46 8.50 8.85 5.89
N ALA A 47 9.12 8.30 4.84
CA ALA A 47 9.35 9.01 3.58
C ALA A 47 8.10 9.09 2.70
N VAL A 48 7.02 8.38 3.05
CA VAL A 48 5.78 8.37 2.28
C VAL A 48 4.95 9.62 2.64
N PRO A 49 4.53 10.43 1.65
CA PRO A 49 3.87 11.71 1.93
C PRO A 49 2.52 11.57 2.66
N ARG A 50 2.36 12.31 3.77
CA ARG A 50 1.08 12.45 4.51
C ARG A 50 0.10 13.43 3.89
N LYS A 51 0.52 14.23 2.92
CA LYS A 51 -0.31 15.20 2.19
C LYS A 51 -0.84 14.59 0.86
N PRO A 52 -1.93 15.13 0.30
CA PRO A 52 -2.38 14.76 -1.04
C PRO A 52 -1.26 14.89 -2.08
N PRO A 53 -1.23 14.04 -3.12
CA PRO A 53 -2.25 13.06 -3.49
C PRO A 53 -2.06 11.66 -2.86
N ILE A 54 -0.98 11.43 -2.10
CA ILE A 54 -0.68 10.13 -1.47
C ILE A 54 -1.42 9.97 -0.15
N ARG A 55 -1.36 10.99 0.72
CA ARG A 55 -2.07 11.05 2.00
C ARG A 55 -1.96 9.75 2.82
N LEU A 56 -0.74 9.42 3.23
CA LEU A 56 -0.52 8.34 4.20
C LEU A 56 -1.30 8.60 5.49
N ARG A 57 -2.03 7.59 5.97
CA ARG A 57 -2.73 7.58 7.26
C ARG A 57 -2.38 6.33 8.04
N ASP A 58 -2.38 6.47 9.36
CA ASP A 58 -2.31 5.38 10.32
C ASP A 58 -3.72 5.12 10.86
N GLU A 59 -4.19 3.89 10.72
CA GLU A 59 -5.52 3.41 11.09
C GLU A 59 -5.38 2.16 11.96
N LYS A 60 -5.10 2.37 13.26
CA LYS A 60 -5.13 1.36 14.33
C LYS A 60 -4.34 0.09 13.99
N GLY A 61 -3.06 0.24 13.62
CA GLY A 61 -2.17 -0.88 13.31
C GLY A 61 -2.13 -1.27 11.83
N THR A 62 -2.91 -0.58 10.99
CA THR A 62 -2.77 -0.63 9.53
C THR A 62 -2.53 0.76 8.97
N TYR A 63 -2.03 0.83 7.75
CA TYR A 63 -1.75 2.08 7.05
C TYR A 63 -2.56 2.14 5.76
N THR A 64 -2.95 3.35 5.38
CA THR A 64 -3.63 3.58 4.11
C THR A 64 -2.99 4.71 3.31
N VAL A 65 -3.02 4.59 1.98
CA VAL A 65 -2.76 5.70 1.06
C VAL A 65 -3.95 5.89 0.12
N ASN A 66 -4.22 7.13 -0.24
CA ASN A 66 -5.32 7.49 -1.11
C ASN A 66 -5.12 6.98 -2.54
N LEU A 67 -6.20 6.47 -3.11
CA LEU A 67 -6.34 6.12 -4.53
C LEU A 67 -7.43 7.00 -5.18
N ALA A 68 -7.68 6.73 -6.46
CA ALA A 68 -8.81 7.31 -7.18
C ALA A 68 -10.16 6.81 -6.63
N LYS A 69 -11.25 7.50 -6.99
CA LYS A 69 -12.63 7.14 -6.61
C LYS A 69 -12.84 6.98 -5.09
N SER A 70 -12.14 7.79 -4.30
CA SER A 70 -12.18 7.76 -2.83
C SER A 70 -11.73 6.44 -2.20
N ARG A 71 -11.13 5.52 -2.97
CA ARG A 71 -10.61 4.25 -2.47
C ARG A 71 -9.28 4.45 -1.77
N ARG A 72 -8.91 3.49 -0.93
CA ARG A 72 -7.64 3.47 -0.20
C ARG A 72 -6.93 2.16 -0.41
N LEU A 73 -5.61 2.20 -0.59
CA LEU A 73 -4.75 1.02 -0.54
C LEU A 73 -4.36 0.78 0.91
N ARG A 74 -4.71 -0.38 1.46
CA ARG A 74 -4.43 -0.75 2.85
C ARG A 74 -3.26 -1.74 2.92
N PHE A 75 -2.38 -1.51 3.88
CA PHE A 75 -1.22 -2.36 4.14
C PHE A 75 -0.83 -2.33 5.62
N GLN A 76 0.03 -3.24 6.05
CA GLN A 76 0.58 -3.30 7.40
C GLN A 76 2.10 -3.43 7.37
N SER A 77 2.76 -3.04 8.46
CA SER A 77 4.19 -3.32 8.65
C SER A 77 4.40 -4.81 8.89
N LEU A 78 5.41 -5.40 8.26
CA LEU A 78 5.84 -6.77 8.57
C LEU A 78 6.70 -6.85 9.83
N GLN A 79 7.19 -5.72 10.33
CA GLN A 79 8.02 -5.65 11.53
C GLN A 79 7.19 -5.60 12.83
N ASN A 80 5.87 -5.46 12.72
CA ASN A 80 4.93 -5.46 13.86
C ASN A 80 4.44 -6.88 14.23
N ALA A 81 5.25 -7.92 14.02
CA ALA A 81 4.83 -9.32 14.23
C ALA A 81 4.35 -9.61 15.67
N ASP A 82 4.90 -8.90 16.67
CA ASP A 82 4.64 -9.14 18.09
C ASP A 82 3.72 -8.08 18.75
N GLY A 83 3.03 -7.25 17.95
CA GLY A 83 2.11 -6.23 18.47
C GLY A 83 2.78 -5.04 19.15
N THR A 84 4.11 -4.96 19.11
CA THR A 84 4.86 -3.79 19.59
C THR A 84 4.73 -2.66 18.56
N ALA A 85 4.48 -1.43 19.02
CA ALA A 85 4.45 -0.27 18.17
C ALA A 85 5.87 -0.01 17.63
N VAL A 86 6.06 -0.19 16.31
CA VAL A 86 7.32 0.16 15.63
C VAL A 86 7.25 1.58 15.09
N ASP A 87 8.32 2.34 15.30
CA ASP A 87 8.45 3.68 14.75
C ASP A 87 8.40 3.65 13.22
N ILE A 88 7.66 4.57 12.63
CA ILE A 88 7.45 4.66 11.18
C ILE A 88 8.75 4.80 10.37
N GLU A 89 9.82 5.28 10.99
CA GLU A 89 11.15 5.39 10.41
C GLU A 89 11.82 4.03 10.20
N GLN A 90 11.47 3.04 11.02
CA GLN A 90 12.02 1.69 10.99
C GLN A 90 11.26 0.79 10.01
N ILE A 91 10.04 1.16 9.62
CA ILE A 91 9.18 0.40 8.70
C ILE A 91 9.76 0.40 7.27
N THR A 92 10.50 -0.66 6.94
CA THR A 92 11.14 -0.88 5.63
C THR A 92 10.52 -2.03 4.83
N ALA A 93 9.60 -2.78 5.44
CA ALA A 93 8.89 -3.89 4.81
C ALA A 93 7.39 -3.85 5.16
N ILE A 94 6.54 -3.97 4.15
CA ILE A 94 5.08 -3.92 4.28
C ILE A 94 4.40 -5.09 3.57
N GLN A 95 3.20 -5.42 4.03
CA GLN A 95 2.31 -6.37 3.37
C GLN A 95 1.03 -5.65 2.92
N ILE A 96 0.74 -5.73 1.63
CA ILE A 96 -0.51 -5.22 1.07
C ILE A 96 -1.66 -6.14 1.49
N LEU A 97 -2.71 -5.54 2.06
CA LEU A 97 -3.92 -6.22 2.54
C LEU A 97 -5.10 -6.09 1.57
N GLY A 98 -5.00 -5.16 0.62
CA GLY A 98 -6.02 -4.92 -0.41
C GLY A 98 -6.50 -3.48 -0.46
N LEU A 99 -7.74 -3.29 -0.89
CA LEU A 99 -8.37 -1.97 -1.04
C LEU A 99 -9.53 -1.81 -0.05
N ASP A 100 -9.60 -0.65 0.60
CA ASP A 100 -10.76 -0.26 1.41
C ASP A 100 -11.73 0.61 0.60
N GLN A 101 -12.96 0.70 1.13
CA GLN A 101 -13.99 1.64 0.65
C GLN A 101 -13.73 3.07 1.15
#